data_AF-A0A6P7GZZ8-F1
#
_entry.id   AF-A0A6P7GZZ8-F1
#
_cell.length_a   1.000
_cell.length_b   1.000
_cell.length_c   1.000
_cell.angle_alpha   90.00
_cell.angle_beta   90.00
_cell.angle_gamma   90.00
#
_symmetry.space_group_name_H-M   'P 1'
#
loop_
_entity.id
_entity.type
_entity.pdbx_description
1 polymer ?
#
loop_
_entity_poly.entity_id
_entity_poly.type
_entity_poly.pdbx_seq_one_letter_code
_entity_poly.pdbx_strand_id
1 'polypeptide(L)'
;MCNVPIEKDEGCAQMMCKRCKHVFCWYCLASLDDDFLLRHYDKGPCKNKLGHSRASVIWHRTQVIGIFAGFGILLLVASPLLLLAAPCIVCCKCRACNQGANKLDNEEEPEPPPEES
;
A
#
# COMPACT_ATOMS: atom_id res chain seq x y z
N MET A 1 -5.72 28.71 -27.68
CA MET A 1 -4.35 28.73 -27.14
C MET A 1 -4.06 30.05 -26.41
N CYS A 2 -3.26 30.00 -25.35
CA CYS A 2 -2.95 31.11 -24.42
C CYS A 2 -1.83 32.07 -24.92
N ASN A 3 -1.11 31.74 -26.00
CA ASN A 3 0.05 32.44 -26.60
C ASN A 3 1.14 32.93 -25.63
N VAL A 4 1.16 32.41 -24.40
CA VAL A 4 2.25 32.66 -23.45
C VAL A 4 3.47 31.87 -23.89
N PRO A 5 4.67 32.44 -23.81
CA PRO A 5 5.90 31.69 -24.03
C PRO A 5 6.00 30.60 -22.97
N ILE A 6 6.38 29.40 -23.41
CA ILE A 6 6.54 28.23 -22.53
C ILE A 6 7.93 27.69 -22.79
N GLU A 7 8.72 27.59 -21.72
CA GLU A 7 10.01 26.92 -21.74
C GLU A 7 9.82 25.41 -21.69
N LYS A 8 10.67 24.67 -22.39
CA LYS A 8 10.59 23.21 -22.48
C LYS A 8 11.14 22.58 -21.21
N ASP A 9 10.34 21.72 -20.58
CA ASP A 9 10.82 20.88 -19.48
C ASP A 9 11.88 19.89 -20.01
N GLU A 10 13.05 19.83 -19.36
CA GLU A 10 14.10 18.89 -19.73
C GLU A 10 13.58 17.45 -19.63
N GLY A 11 13.68 16.70 -20.73
CA GLY A 11 13.31 15.28 -20.77
C GLY A 11 11.86 14.95 -21.07
N CYS A 12 10.91 15.89 -21.09
CA CYS A 12 9.52 15.61 -21.48
C CYS A 12 9.10 16.36 -22.75
N ALA A 13 8.40 15.68 -23.67
CA ALA A 13 7.87 16.31 -24.88
C ALA A 13 6.37 16.63 -24.81
N GLN A 14 5.67 16.11 -23.80
CA GLN A 14 4.27 16.43 -23.54
C GLN A 14 4.23 17.58 -22.54
N MET A 15 3.85 18.76 -22.99
CA MET A 15 3.88 19.99 -22.21
C MET A 15 2.47 20.48 -21.90
N MET A 16 2.33 21.25 -20.82
CA MET A 16 1.06 21.82 -20.37
C MET A 16 1.20 23.33 -20.12
N CYS A 17 0.36 24.16 -20.77
CA CYS A 17 0.31 25.60 -20.48
C CYS A 17 -0.16 25.83 -19.05
N LYS A 18 0.66 26.47 -18.20
CA LYS A 18 0.29 26.77 -16.81
C LYS A 18 -0.93 27.70 -16.69
N ARG A 19 -1.18 28.53 -17.70
CA ARG A 19 -2.29 29.50 -17.72
C ARG A 19 -3.63 28.86 -18.14
N CYS A 20 -3.72 28.27 -19.32
CA CYS A 20 -4.99 27.71 -19.82
C CYS A 20 -5.06 26.18 -19.80
N LYS A 21 -4.09 25.51 -19.16
CA LYS A 21 -4.05 24.06 -18.92
C LYS A 21 -4.06 23.17 -20.16
N HIS A 22 -4.01 23.73 -21.37
CA HIS A 22 -3.94 22.94 -22.59
C HIS A 22 -2.63 22.14 -22.66
N VAL A 23 -2.76 20.88 -23.07
CA VAL A 23 -1.66 19.93 -23.23
C VAL A 23 -1.31 19.85 -24.71
N PHE A 24 -0.03 19.87 -25.05
CA PHE A 24 0.44 19.83 -26.44
C PHE A 24 1.78 19.11 -26.56
N CYS A 25 2.10 18.68 -27.78
CA CYS A 25 3.39 18.06 -28.10
C CYS A 25 4.40 19.13 -28.51
N TRP A 26 5.58 19.12 -27.90
CA TRP A 26 6.64 20.09 -28.19
C TRP A 26 7.14 20.03 -29.64
N TYR A 27 7.14 18.85 -30.27
CA TYR A 27 7.74 18.67 -31.59
C TYR A 27 6.83 19.10 -32.75
N CYS A 28 5.54 18.81 -32.64
CA CYS A 28 4.57 19.06 -33.71
C CYS A 28 3.54 20.14 -33.36
N LEU A 29 3.57 20.65 -32.13
CA LEU A 29 2.66 21.65 -31.59
C LEU A 29 1.17 21.24 -31.66
N ALA A 30 0.89 19.95 -31.89
CA ALA A 30 -0.46 19.42 -31.86
C ALA A 30 -1.01 19.44 -30.43
N SER A 31 -2.30 19.77 -30.29
CA SER A 31 -3.02 19.60 -29.03
C SER A 31 -3.14 18.11 -28.71
N LEU A 32 -2.86 17.76 -27.46
CA LEU A 32 -2.96 16.43 -26.87
C LEU A 32 -4.06 16.40 -25.79
N ASP A 33 -4.95 17.38 -25.76
CA ASP A 33 -5.99 17.52 -24.74
C ASP A 33 -6.92 16.29 -24.69
N ASP A 34 -7.22 15.68 -25.85
CA ASP A 34 -8.08 14.49 -25.97
C ASP A 34 -7.29 13.16 -25.96
N ASP A 35 -5.96 13.23 -25.96
CA ASP A 35 -5.06 12.09 -26.19
C ASP A 35 -4.51 11.52 -24.85
N PHE A 36 -5.41 11.26 -23.90
CA PHE A 36 -5.11 10.80 -22.53
C PHE A 36 -4.22 9.54 -22.44
N LEU A 37 -4.26 8.70 -23.48
CA LEU A 37 -3.50 7.45 -23.53
C LEU A 37 -2.13 7.62 -24.20
N LEU A 38 -1.68 8.85 -24.47
CA LEU A 38 -0.40 9.16 -25.10
C LEU A 38 -0.24 8.51 -26.50
N ARG A 39 -1.35 8.16 -27.16
CA ARG A 39 -1.33 7.43 -28.45
C ARG A 39 -0.61 8.20 -29.56
N HIS A 40 -0.53 9.52 -29.43
CA HIS A 40 0.30 10.38 -30.27
C HIS A 40 1.77 9.92 -30.36
N TYR A 41 2.33 9.36 -29.27
CA TYR A 41 3.71 8.90 -29.21
C TYR A 41 3.90 7.44 -29.62
N ASP A 42 2.83 6.73 -30.00
CA ASP A 42 2.91 5.33 -30.47
C ASP A 42 3.03 5.23 -32.00
N LYS A 43 2.72 6.30 -32.73
CA LYS A 43 2.65 6.34 -34.20
C LYS A 43 3.23 7.64 -34.77
N GLY A 44 3.53 7.62 -36.07
CA GLY A 44 3.91 8.84 -36.81
C GLY A 44 5.25 9.47 -36.39
N PRO A 45 5.47 10.76 -36.71
CA PRO A 45 6.77 11.44 -36.59
C PRO A 45 7.20 11.75 -35.13
N CYS A 46 6.26 11.64 -34.19
CA CYS A 46 6.51 11.84 -32.75
C CYS A 46 6.68 10.50 -32.01
N LYS A 47 6.68 9.37 -32.71
CA LYS A 47 6.82 8.05 -32.11
C LYS A 47 8.08 7.94 -31.23
N ASN A 48 7.93 7.41 -30.02
CA ASN A 48 9.01 7.23 -29.02
C ASN A 48 9.72 8.52 -28.54
N LYS A 49 9.20 9.72 -28.86
CA LYS A 49 9.83 10.99 -28.45
C LYS A 49 9.28 11.58 -27.16
N LEU A 50 8.57 10.81 -26.33
CA LEU A 50 7.96 11.32 -25.10
C LEU A 50 9.00 11.73 -24.05
N GLY A 51 10.12 11.01 -23.98
CA GLY A 51 11.29 11.33 -23.16
C GLY A 51 11.24 10.84 -21.69
N HIS A 52 10.07 10.43 -21.19
CA HIS A 52 9.94 9.75 -19.89
C HIS A 52 9.22 8.40 -20.01
N SER A 53 9.55 7.48 -19.09
CA SER A 53 8.93 6.15 -19.03
C SER A 53 7.49 6.28 -18.52
N ARG A 54 6.51 5.86 -19.34
CA ARG A 54 5.05 5.74 -19.03
C ARG A 54 4.74 4.82 -17.83
N ALA A 55 5.76 4.25 -17.21
CA ALA A 55 5.67 3.23 -16.19
C ALA A 55 5.07 3.72 -14.88
N SER A 56 5.26 4.97 -14.45
CA SER A 56 4.86 5.42 -13.10
C SER A 56 3.35 5.40 -12.85
N VAL A 57 2.54 5.84 -13.83
CA VAL A 57 1.07 5.85 -13.72
C VAL A 57 0.50 4.43 -13.83
N ILE A 58 1.13 3.57 -14.65
CA ILE A 58 0.75 2.17 -14.78
C ILE A 58 1.13 1.41 -13.50
N TRP A 59 2.30 1.68 -12.92
CA TRP A 59 2.79 1.08 -11.68
C TRP A 59 1.87 1.38 -10.49
N HIS A 60 1.39 2.62 -10.35
CA HIS A 60 0.47 2.99 -9.28
C HIS A 60 -0.88 2.24 -9.39
N ARG A 61 -1.39 2.04 -10.61
CA ARG A 61 -2.65 1.29 -10.82
C ARG A 61 -2.49 -0.20 -10.52
N THR A 62 -1.38 -0.81 -10.94
CA THR A 62 -1.11 -2.24 -10.69
C THR A 62 -0.75 -2.51 -9.23
N GLN A 63 -0.06 -1.58 -8.56
CA GLN A 63 0.33 -1.71 -7.16
C GLN A 63 -0.88 -1.77 -6.24
N VAL A 64 -1.88 -0.90 -6.45
CA VAL A 64 -3.10 -0.89 -5.63
C VAL A 64 -3.86 -2.21 -5.80
N ILE A 65 -4.02 -2.68 -7.04
CA ILE A 65 -4.68 -3.96 -7.32
C ILE A 65 -3.92 -5.13 -6.70
N GLY A 66 -2.59 -5.14 -6.80
CA GLY A 66 -1.73 -6.18 -6.22
C GLY A 66 -1.79 -6.23 -4.69
N ILE A 67 -1.82 -5.07 -4.02
CA ILE A 67 -1.95 -5.00 -2.56
C ILE A 67 -3.30 -5.55 -2.11
N PHE A 68 -4.41 -5.13 -2.73
CA PHE A 68 -5.74 -5.63 -2.35
C PHE A 68 -5.89 -7.13 -2.59
N ALA A 69 -5.41 -7.63 -3.74
CA ALA A 69 -5.41 -9.06 -4.02
C ALA A 69 -4.52 -9.84 -3.03
N GLY A 70 -3.33 -9.32 -2.72
CA GLY A 70 -2.38 -9.92 -1.77
C GLY A 70 -2.93 -10.00 -0.35
N PHE A 71 -3.46 -8.89 0.18
CA PHE A 71 -4.11 -8.89 1.50
C PHE A 71 -5.34 -9.79 1.54
N GLY A 72 -6.16 -9.78 0.49
CA GLY A 72 -7.33 -10.66 0.39
C GLY A 72 -6.94 -12.15 0.47
N ILE A 73 -5.95 -12.57 -0.31
CA ILE A 73 -5.44 -13.95 -0.29
C ILE A 73 -4.81 -14.28 1.07
N LEU A 74 -4.00 -13.38 1.63
CA LEU A 74 -3.35 -13.55 2.93
C LEU A 74 -4.40 -13.80 4.04
N LEU A 75 -5.46 -12.98 4.09
CA LEU A 75 -6.54 -13.15 5.08
C LEU A 75 -7.34 -14.43 4.84
N LEU A 76 -7.57 -14.82 3.59
CA LEU A 76 -8.30 -16.04 3.24
C LEU A 76 -7.53 -17.30 3.66
N VAL A 77 -6.20 -17.30 3.56
CA VAL A 77 -5.35 -18.41 4.03
C VAL A 77 -5.12 -18.35 5.54
N ALA A 78 -4.96 -17.16 6.10
CA ALA A 78 -4.78 -16.97 7.54
C ALA A 78 -6.04 -17.38 8.32
N SER A 79 -7.25 -17.16 7.80
CA SER A 79 -8.50 -17.52 8.47
C SER A 79 -8.60 -19.01 8.86
N PRO A 80 -8.43 -19.99 7.97
CA PRO A 80 -8.44 -21.41 8.33
C PRO A 80 -7.24 -21.80 9.20
N LEU A 81 -6.05 -21.21 9.01
CA LEU A 81 -4.89 -21.47 9.88
C LEU A 81 -5.12 -20.96 11.30
N LEU A 82 -5.73 -19.79 11.46
CA LEU A 82 -6.10 -19.23 12.76
C LEU A 82 -7.23 -20.02 13.42
N LEU A 83 -8.23 -20.49 12.66
CA LEU A 83 -9.30 -21.34 13.19
C LEU A 83 -8.80 -22.72 13.65
N LEU A 84 -7.81 -23.30 12.96
CA LEU A 84 -7.15 -24.55 13.37
C LEU A 84 -6.19 -24.33 14.55
N ALA A 85 -5.51 -23.18 14.59
CA ALA A 85 -4.63 -22.82 15.70
C ALA A 85 -5.39 -22.34 16.94
N ALA A 86 -6.61 -21.80 16.81
CA ALA A 86 -7.42 -21.29 17.92
C ALA A 86 -7.64 -22.32 19.04
N PRO A 87 -8.09 -23.56 18.80
CA PRO A 87 -8.24 -24.55 19.86
C PRO A 87 -6.88 -24.96 20.46
N CYS A 88 -5.80 -24.98 19.67
CA CYS A 88 -4.44 -25.25 20.18
C CYS A 88 -3.91 -24.10 21.04
N ILE A 89 -4.10 -22.85 20.64
CA ILE A 89 -3.68 -21.65 21.36
C ILE A 89 -4.50 -21.51 22.65
N VAL A 90 -5.83 -21.70 22.58
CA VAL A 90 -6.71 -21.68 23.76
C VAL A 90 -6.37 -22.83 24.71
N CYS A 91 -6.20 -24.07 24.24
CA CYS A 91 -5.81 -25.18 25.11
C CYS A 91 -4.40 -25.01 25.72
N CYS A 92 -3.43 -24.49 24.96
CA CYS A 92 -2.09 -24.21 25.49
C CYS A 92 -2.08 -23.06 26.50
N LYS A 93 -2.89 -22.00 26.28
CA LYS A 93 -3.06 -20.89 27.23
C LYS A 93 -3.83 -21.34 28.47
N CYS A 94 -4.88 -22.16 28.32
CA CYS A 94 -5.63 -22.75 29.42
C CYS A 94 -4.78 -23.73 30.24
N ARG A 95 -3.93 -24.56 29.61
CA ARG A 95 -3.00 -25.44 30.33
C ARG A 95 -1.94 -24.66 31.11
N ALA A 96 -1.45 -23.54 30.56
CA ALA A 96 -0.57 -22.61 31.26
C ALA A 96 -1.26 -21.86 32.41
N CYS A 97 -2.54 -21.48 32.27
CA CYS A 97 -3.33 -20.88 33.35
C CYS A 97 -3.70 -21.90 34.45
N ASN A 98 -4.00 -23.16 34.10
CA ASN A 98 -4.41 -24.19 35.06
C ASN A 98 -3.25 -24.73 35.92
N GLN A 99 -1.99 -24.58 35.47
CA GLN A 99 -0.81 -24.86 36.29
C GLN A 99 -0.53 -23.78 37.36
N GLY A 100 -1.03 -22.56 37.17
CA GLY A 100 -0.91 -21.47 38.15
C GLY A 100 -1.95 -21.53 39.28
N ALA A 101 -3.11 -22.16 39.04
CA ALA A 101 -4.19 -22.25 40.02
C ALA A 101 -4.01 -23.40 41.03
N ASN A 102 -3.38 -24.52 40.63
CA ASN A 102 -3.24 -25.72 41.48
C ASN A 102 -2.06 -25.66 42.48
N LYS A 103 -1.43 -24.49 42.63
CA LYS A 103 -0.24 -24.28 43.48
C LYS A 103 -0.48 -23.33 44.66
N LEU A 104 -1.72 -22.88 44.88
CA LEU A 104 -2.10 -21.92 45.92
C LEU A 104 -2.93 -22.52 47.07
N ASP A 105 -3.26 -23.81 47.03
CA ASP A 105 -4.03 -24.48 48.09
C ASP A 105 -3.19 -25.39 49.00
N ASN A 106 -1.85 -25.34 48.92
CA ASN A 106 -0.98 -26.04 49.85
C ASN A 106 0.19 -25.13 50.19
N GLU A 107 0.45 -24.92 51.48
CA GLU A 107 1.51 -24.08 52.08
C GLU A 107 1.13 -22.61 52.36
N GLU A 108 0.44 -22.34 53.49
CA GLU A 108 0.93 -21.46 54.57
C GLU A 108 -0.05 -21.42 55.76
N GLU A 109 0.25 -22.19 56.82
CA GLU A 109 0.02 -21.75 58.21
C GLU A 109 1.43 -21.47 58.76
N PRO A 110 1.71 -20.25 59.24
CA PRO A 110 2.04 -20.12 60.66
C PRO A 110 1.58 -18.81 61.33
N GLU A 111 1.32 -18.91 62.63
CA GLU A 111 0.96 -17.84 63.59
C GLU A 111 2.06 -16.76 63.78
N PRO A 112 1.69 -15.53 64.20
CA PRO A 112 2.60 -14.60 64.89
C PRO A 112 2.26 -14.39 66.41
N PRO A 113 3.24 -13.87 67.20
CA PRO A 113 3.41 -14.09 68.66
C PRO A 113 2.64 -13.09 69.57
N PRO A 114 2.63 -13.29 70.92
CA PRO A 114 1.78 -12.52 71.83
C PRO A 114 2.24 -11.08 72.10
N GLU A 115 1.27 -10.18 72.30
CA GLU A 115 1.44 -8.81 72.84
C GLU A 115 1.82 -8.84 74.33
N GLU A 116 2.79 -8.02 74.72
CA GLU A 116 3.20 -7.80 76.12
C GLU A 116 3.09 -6.30 76.49
N SER A 117 2.48 -6.07 77.67
CA SER A 117 2.36 -4.88 78.54
C SER A 117 1.56 -3.65 78.08
#